data_AF-A0A528A4M9-F1
#
_entry.id   AF-A0A528A4M9-F1
#
_cell.length_a   1.000
_cell.length_b   1.000
_cell.length_c   1.000
_cell.angle_alpha   90.00
_cell.angle_beta   90.00
_cell.angle_gamma   90.00
#
_symmetry.space_group_name_H-M   'P 1'
#
loop_
_entity.id
_entity.type
_entity.pdbx_description
1 polymer ?
#
loop_
_entity_poly.entity_id
_entity_poly.type
_entity_poly.pdbx_seq_one_letter_code
_entity_poly.pdbx_strand_id
1 'polypeptide(L)'
;MERTAVTVPEDDFFVLSSLPPSRAQKQLALVFVLGLLAVYVLITVGPFSGIHPSRVDAFVPAYATAMFVNDSITAILLYTQFSILRSRATLLIASGYLFTALMLIPFVLAFPGLFTPKGGLVGGMQSTSWIYFFQHAGFPLFVIGYALSKGSNPSKRFWRGTVRAEITLSVALTAAVVL
;
A
#
# COMPACT_ATOMS: atom_id res chain seq x y z
N MET A 1 -3.18 -22.85 55.39
CA MET A 1 -4.34 -22.37 54.62
C MET A 1 -3.79 -21.61 53.42
N GLU A 2 -3.76 -22.29 52.27
CA GLU A 2 -3.21 -21.80 51.02
C GLU A 2 -4.12 -20.70 50.45
N ARG A 3 -3.56 -19.54 50.12
CA ARG A 3 -4.26 -18.52 49.33
C ARG A 3 -4.31 -19.03 47.90
N THR A 4 -5.47 -19.53 47.47
CA THR A 4 -5.77 -19.82 46.08
C THR A 4 -5.62 -18.52 45.28
N ALA A 5 -4.55 -18.42 44.49
CA ALA A 5 -4.39 -17.38 43.50
C ALA A 5 -5.53 -17.54 42.49
N VAL A 6 -6.42 -16.55 42.44
CA VAL A 6 -7.40 -16.41 41.35
C VAL A 6 -6.59 -16.14 40.10
N THR A 7 -6.38 -17.18 39.28
CA THR A 7 -5.92 -17.03 37.90
C THR A 7 -7.06 -16.39 37.14
N VAL A 8 -7.03 -15.06 37.01
CA VAL A 8 -7.85 -14.35 36.03
C VAL A 8 -7.44 -14.89 34.67
N PRO A 9 -8.31 -15.58 33.91
CA PRO A 9 -8.01 -15.95 32.55
C PRO A 9 -7.75 -14.65 31.81
N GLU A 10 -6.56 -14.52 31.20
CA GLU A 10 -6.29 -13.39 30.32
C GLU A 10 -7.44 -13.31 29.32
N ASP A 11 -8.05 -12.13 29.25
CA ASP A 11 -9.09 -11.80 28.30
C ASP A 11 -8.61 -12.26 26.92
N ASP A 12 -9.18 -13.37 26.44
CA ASP A 12 -9.29 -13.71 25.04
C ASP A 12 -9.89 -12.47 24.40
N PHE A 13 -9.01 -11.58 23.92
CA PHE A 13 -9.40 -10.43 23.14
C PHE A 13 -10.38 -10.96 22.11
N PHE A 14 -11.64 -10.59 22.28
CA PHE A 14 -12.73 -10.91 21.39
C PHE A 14 -12.47 -10.15 20.10
N VAL A 15 -11.55 -10.67 19.30
CA VAL A 15 -11.12 -10.09 18.05
C VAL A 15 -12.31 -10.26 17.12
N LEU A 16 -13.06 -9.17 16.91
CA LEU A 16 -14.15 -9.12 15.93
C LEU A 16 -13.72 -9.62 14.53
N SER A 17 -12.42 -9.64 14.24
CA SER A 17 -11.83 -10.18 13.00
C SER A 17 -11.68 -11.71 12.96
N SER A 18 -11.90 -12.45 14.05
CA SER A 18 -11.81 -13.93 14.10
C SER A 18 -13.17 -14.62 14.22
N LEU A 19 -14.26 -13.86 14.36
CA LEU A 19 -15.61 -14.41 14.34
C LEU A 19 -16.00 -14.84 12.91
N PRO A 20 -16.64 -16.01 12.76
CA PRO A 20 -17.13 -16.45 11.46
C PRO A 20 -18.14 -15.41 10.92
N PRO A 21 -17.94 -14.89 9.69
CA PRO A 21 -18.78 -13.83 9.15
C PRO A 21 -20.24 -14.29 9.08
N SER A 22 -21.14 -13.48 9.64
CA SER A 22 -22.56 -13.79 9.71
C SER A 22 -23.15 -13.92 8.31
N ARG A 23 -24.23 -14.70 8.14
CA ARG A 23 -24.91 -14.84 6.84
C ARG A 23 -25.33 -13.48 6.28
N ALA A 24 -25.73 -12.54 7.13
CA ALA A 24 -26.07 -11.17 6.77
C ALA A 24 -24.84 -10.37 6.28
N GLN A 25 -23.67 -10.51 6.91
CA GLN A 25 -22.43 -9.88 6.43
C GLN A 25 -22.00 -10.43 5.07
N LYS A 26 -22.13 -11.75 4.86
CA LYS A 26 -21.84 -12.38 3.56
C LYS A 26 -22.81 -11.89 2.47
N GLN A 27 -24.10 -11.77 2.78
CA GLN A 27 -25.09 -11.24 1.86
C GLN A 27 -24.85 -9.76 1.55
N LEU A 28 -24.53 -8.95 2.57
CA LEU A 28 -24.20 -7.54 2.38
C LEU A 28 -22.95 -7.36 1.53
N ALA A 29 -21.88 -8.11 1.80
CA ALA A 29 -20.67 -8.10 0.99
C ALA A 29 -20.96 -8.51 -0.46
N LEU A 30 -21.80 -9.53 -0.66
CA LEU A 30 -22.21 -9.98 -1.99
C LEU A 30 -23.05 -8.93 -2.73
N VAL A 31 -23.99 -8.27 -2.06
CA VAL A 31 -24.76 -7.14 -2.61
C VAL A 31 -23.85 -5.99 -2.98
N PHE A 32 -22.88 -5.65 -2.14
CA PHE A 32 -21.89 -4.61 -2.44
C PHE A 32 -21.04 -4.97 -3.66
N VAL A 33 -20.51 -6.19 -3.72
CA VAL A 33 -19.69 -6.66 -4.86
C VAL A 33 -20.52 -6.67 -6.14
N LEU A 34 -21.74 -7.22 -6.11
CA LEU A 34 -22.64 -7.23 -7.27
C LEU A 34 -23.06 -5.82 -7.67
N GLY A 35 -23.32 -4.93 -6.71
CA GLY A 35 -23.65 -3.53 -6.96
C GLY A 35 -22.50 -2.79 -7.64
N LEU A 36 -21.27 -2.95 -7.14
CA LEU A 36 -20.07 -2.39 -7.76
C LEU A 36 -19.86 -2.94 -9.19
N LEU A 37 -20.07 -4.24 -9.38
CA LEU A 37 -19.94 -4.89 -10.68
C LEU A 37 -21.02 -4.42 -11.67
N ALA A 38 -22.25 -4.24 -11.20
CA ALA A 38 -23.34 -3.68 -11.99
C ALA A 38 -23.05 -2.23 -12.41
N VAL A 39 -22.59 -1.38 -11.49
CA VAL A 39 -22.18 0.00 -11.78
C VAL A 39 -21.04 0.01 -12.81
N TYR A 40 -20.03 -0.84 -12.63
CA TYR A 40 -18.92 -0.96 -13.58
C TYR A 40 -19.40 -1.35 -14.99
N VAL A 41 -20.29 -2.35 -15.11
CA VAL A 41 -20.88 -2.75 -16.40
C VAL A 41 -21.69 -1.62 -17.00
N LEU A 42 -22.47 -0.90 -16.19
CA LEU A 42 -23.32 0.20 -16.64
C LEU A 42 -22.51 1.37 -17.21
N ILE A 43 -21.32 1.62 -16.66
CA ILE A 43 -20.37 2.65 -17.12
C ILE A 43 -19.58 2.19 -18.35
N THR A 44 -19.18 0.91 -18.43
CA THR A 44 -18.30 0.42 -19.50
C THR A 44 -19.02 -0.04 -20.76
N VAL A 45 -20.16 -0.73 -20.60
CA VAL A 45 -20.93 -1.35 -21.71
C VAL A 45 -22.37 -0.83 -21.75
N GLY A 46 -22.84 -0.28 -20.63
CA GLY A 46 -24.21 0.21 -20.49
C GLY A 46 -24.44 1.62 -21.07
N PRO A 47 -25.58 2.23 -20.72
CA PRO A 47 -26.05 3.49 -21.31
C PRO A 47 -25.15 4.70 -20.98
N PHE A 48 -24.25 4.57 -20.00
CA PHE A 48 -23.32 5.65 -19.63
C PHE A 48 -21.95 5.53 -20.31
N SER A 49 -21.75 4.53 -21.19
CA SER A 49 -20.48 4.32 -21.91
C SER A 49 -20.06 5.48 -22.81
N GLY A 50 -21.02 6.25 -23.32
CA GLY A 50 -20.76 7.44 -24.15
C GLY A 50 -20.52 8.73 -23.37
N ILE A 51 -20.69 8.73 -22.05
CA ILE A 51 -20.45 9.93 -21.23
C ILE A 51 -18.99 9.96 -20.84
N HIS A 52 -18.18 10.66 -21.63
CA HIS A 52 -16.82 10.99 -21.24
C HIS A 52 -16.84 12.20 -20.31
N PRO A 53 -16.41 12.06 -19.04
CA PRO A 53 -16.25 13.21 -18.16
C PRO A 53 -15.31 14.22 -18.82
N SER A 54 -15.65 15.51 -18.73
CA SER A 54 -14.78 16.57 -19.23
C SER A 54 -13.40 16.43 -18.59
N ARG A 55 -12.36 16.53 -19.41
CA ARG A 55 -10.97 16.43 -18.95
C ARG A 55 -10.71 17.51 -17.91
N VAL A 56 -10.37 17.10 -16.69
CA VAL A 56 -9.89 18.00 -15.63
C VAL A 56 -8.39 17.77 -15.49
N ASP A 57 -7.59 18.68 -16.03
CA ASP A 57 -6.13 18.54 -16.07
C ASP A 57 -5.49 18.46 -14.66
N ALA A 58 -6.15 19.03 -13.66
CA ALA A 58 -5.73 18.98 -12.26
C ALA A 58 -6.05 17.67 -11.53
N PHE A 59 -6.89 16.79 -12.10
CA PHE A 59 -7.34 15.57 -11.42
C PHE A 59 -6.18 14.60 -11.15
N VAL A 60 -5.35 14.33 -12.17
CA VAL A 60 -4.24 13.39 -12.06
C VAL A 60 -3.16 13.89 -11.09
N PRO A 61 -2.71 15.16 -11.13
CA PRO A 61 -1.82 15.73 -10.12
C PRO A 61 -2.38 15.67 -8.71
N ALA A 62 -3.66 16.02 -8.53
CA ALA A 62 -4.30 16.03 -7.21
C ALA A 62 -4.35 14.61 -6.63
N TYR A 63 -4.76 13.63 -7.45
CA TYR A 63 -4.77 12.22 -7.07
C TYR A 63 -3.37 11.72 -6.71
N ALA A 64 -2.37 11.96 -7.57
CA ALA A 64 -1.00 11.52 -7.34
C ALA A 64 -0.40 12.17 -6.07
N THR A 65 -0.69 13.45 -5.82
CA THR A 65 -0.22 14.15 -4.62
C THR A 65 -0.86 13.57 -3.36
N ALA A 66 -2.17 13.31 -3.39
CA ALA A 66 -2.88 12.72 -2.26
C ALA A 66 -2.34 11.31 -1.93
N MET A 67 -2.12 10.48 -2.96
CA MET A 67 -1.50 9.16 -2.82
C MET A 67 -0.08 9.26 -2.25
N PHE A 68 0.74 10.18 -2.78
CA PHE A 68 2.12 10.40 -2.31
C PHE A 68 2.16 10.73 -0.82
N VAL A 69 1.29 11.65 -0.38
CA VAL A 69 1.21 12.07 1.02
C VAL A 69 0.76 10.91 1.91
N ASN A 70 -0.31 10.20 1.53
CA ASN A 70 -0.84 9.07 2.29
C ASN A 70 0.19 7.94 2.44
N ASP A 71 0.85 7.57 1.33
CA ASP A 71 1.85 6.50 1.32
C ASP A 71 3.09 6.89 2.13
N SER A 72 3.51 8.16 2.05
CA SER A 72 4.63 8.69 2.85
C SER A 72 4.32 8.66 4.34
N ILE A 73 3.12 9.10 4.75
CA ILE A 73 2.68 9.04 6.15
C ILE A 73 2.68 7.58 6.62
N THR A 74 2.12 6.67 5.82
CA THR A 74 2.05 5.24 6.15
C THR A 74 3.45 4.64 6.29
N ALA A 75 4.37 4.96 5.37
CA ALA A 75 5.76 4.54 5.45
C ALA A 75 6.44 5.05 6.74
N ILE A 76 6.30 6.33 7.08
CA ILE A 76 6.88 6.93 8.29
C ILE A 76 6.36 6.24 9.56
N LEU A 77 5.05 5.99 9.63
CA LEU A 77 4.43 5.30 10.76
C LEU A 77 4.99 3.87 10.90
N LEU A 78 5.13 3.14 9.80
CA LEU A 78 5.67 1.78 9.80
C LEU A 78 7.17 1.74 10.13
N TYR A 79 7.98 2.68 9.63
CA TYR A 79 9.39 2.80 10.03
C TYR A 79 9.53 3.14 11.52
N THR A 80 8.65 3.98 12.05
CA THR A 80 8.58 4.28 13.49
C THR A 80 8.24 3.01 14.28
N GLN A 81 7.26 2.24 13.81
CA GLN A 81 6.88 0.96 14.40
C GLN A 81 8.04 -0.06 14.33
N PHE A 82 8.81 -0.08 13.25
CA PHE A 82 10.03 -0.89 13.14
C PHE A 82 11.09 -0.49 14.17
N SER A 83 11.24 0.80 14.48
CA SER A 83 12.18 1.25 15.51
C SER A 83 11.85 0.69 16.90
N ILE A 84 10.57 0.42 17.17
CA ILE A 84 10.10 -0.10 18.46
C ILE A 84 10.12 -1.63 18.46
N LEU A 85 9.51 -2.27 17.46
CA LEU A 85 9.33 -3.72 17.39
C LEU A 85 10.51 -4.49 16.76
N ARG A 86 11.42 -3.81 16.05
CA ARG A 86 12.59 -4.37 15.33
C ARG A 86 12.25 -5.58 14.43
N SER A 87 11.04 -5.63 13.88
CA SER A 87 10.54 -6.71 13.03
C SER A 87 10.87 -6.48 11.55
N ARG A 88 11.51 -7.47 10.91
CA ARG A 88 11.79 -7.44 9.46
C ARG A 88 10.55 -7.26 8.61
N ALA A 89 9.44 -7.85 9.02
CA ALA A 89 8.18 -7.74 8.31
C ALA A 89 7.76 -6.27 8.23
N THR A 90 7.78 -5.55 9.35
CA THR A 90 7.44 -4.12 9.41
C THR A 90 8.35 -3.26 8.52
N LEU A 91 9.65 -3.58 8.45
CA LEU A 91 10.59 -2.89 7.57
C LEU A 91 10.28 -3.11 6.07
N LEU A 92 9.96 -4.35 5.69
CA LEU A 92 9.60 -4.70 4.31
C LEU A 92 8.34 -3.97 3.85
N ILE A 93 7.31 -3.96 4.68
CA ILE A 93 6.07 -3.27 4.32
C ILE A 93 6.25 -1.74 4.34
N ALA A 94 7.02 -1.18 5.27
CA ALA A 94 7.39 0.24 5.25
C ALA A 94 8.11 0.63 3.96
N SER A 95 9.05 -0.21 3.51
CA SER A 95 9.79 -0.03 2.25
C SER A 95 8.86 -0.10 1.04
N GLY A 96 7.84 -0.95 1.09
CA GLY A 96 6.81 -1.05 0.04
C GLY A 96 5.99 0.23 -0.10
N TYR A 97 5.56 0.83 1.01
CA TYR A 97 4.87 2.13 0.98
C TYR A 97 5.78 3.28 0.54
N LEU A 98 7.05 3.27 0.94
CA LEU A 98 8.02 4.24 0.44
C LEU A 98 8.24 4.09 -1.07
N PHE A 99 8.31 2.86 -1.57
CA PHE A 99 8.43 2.56 -3.00
C PHE A 99 7.23 3.11 -3.77
N THR A 100 6.00 2.88 -3.31
CA THR A 100 4.80 3.39 -3.99
C THR A 100 4.74 4.90 -3.99
N ALA A 101 5.12 5.56 -2.89
CA ALA A 101 5.24 7.00 -2.83
C ALA A 101 6.27 7.51 -3.85
N LEU A 102 7.49 6.98 -3.85
CA LEU A 102 8.55 7.46 -4.75
C LEU A 102 8.22 7.22 -6.22
N MET A 103 7.57 6.09 -6.57
CA MET A 103 7.12 5.79 -7.94
C MET A 103 6.11 6.79 -8.51
N LEU A 104 5.39 7.53 -7.66
CA LEU A 104 4.49 8.59 -8.13
C LEU A 104 5.23 9.78 -8.73
N ILE A 105 6.49 10.03 -8.34
CA ILE A 105 7.31 11.12 -8.89
C ILE A 105 7.55 10.91 -10.40
N PRO A 106 8.18 9.81 -10.85
CA PRO A 106 8.36 9.56 -12.28
C PRO A 106 7.01 9.37 -13.00
N PHE A 107 5.98 8.84 -12.33
CA PHE A 107 4.64 8.74 -12.92
C PHE A 107 4.08 10.11 -13.33
N VAL A 108 4.12 11.08 -12.41
CA VAL A 108 3.67 12.45 -12.64
C VAL A 108 4.53 13.13 -13.70
N LEU A 109 5.85 12.94 -13.67
CA LEU A 109 6.78 13.49 -14.67
C LEU A 109 6.58 12.90 -16.08
N ALA A 110 6.24 11.61 -16.18
CA ALA A 110 5.97 10.95 -17.46
C ALA A 110 4.56 11.22 -17.99
N PHE A 111 3.66 11.73 -17.16
CA PHE A 111 2.26 11.91 -17.52
C PHE A 111 2.08 12.97 -18.63
N PRO A 112 1.49 12.60 -19.78
CA PRO A 112 1.40 13.48 -20.93
C PRO A 112 0.40 14.62 -20.70
N GLY A 113 0.79 15.84 -21.04
CA GLY A 113 -0.06 17.02 -20.90
C GLY A 113 0.00 17.69 -19.53
N LEU A 114 0.81 17.18 -18.60
CA LEU A 114 0.96 17.78 -17.28
C LEU A 114 1.95 18.95 -17.26
N PHE A 115 3.11 18.74 -17.88
CA PHE A 115 4.20 19.71 -17.91
C PHE A 115 4.45 20.25 -19.31
N THR A 116 4.12 19.48 -20.35
CA THR A 116 4.27 19.94 -21.74
C THR A 116 3.01 19.61 -22.55
N PRO A 117 2.58 20.49 -23.47
CA PRO A 117 1.38 20.24 -24.29
C PRO A 117 1.47 19.02 -25.22
N LYS A 118 2.69 18.51 -25.50
CA LYS A 118 2.93 17.43 -26.48
C LYS A 118 3.48 16.14 -25.86
N GLY A 119 3.64 16.04 -24.53
CA GLY A 119 4.23 14.86 -23.88
C GLY A 119 4.44 14.99 -22.37
N GLY A 120 5.11 14.00 -21.78
CA GLY A 120 5.64 14.08 -20.41
C GLY A 120 6.99 14.80 -20.38
N LEU A 121 7.42 15.23 -19.19
CA LEU A 121 8.73 15.83 -18.94
C LEU A 121 9.84 14.75 -19.06
N VAL A 122 9.53 13.52 -18.65
CA VAL A 122 10.39 12.34 -18.78
C VAL A 122 9.60 11.23 -19.51
N GLY A 123 9.51 11.32 -20.84
CA GLY A 123 8.86 10.32 -21.68
C GLY A 123 7.41 10.63 -22.09
N GLY A 124 6.59 9.60 -22.31
CA GLY A 124 5.21 9.73 -22.80
C GLY A 124 4.25 8.65 -22.31
N MET A 125 3.15 8.40 -23.04
CA MET A 125 2.13 7.42 -22.64
C MET A 125 2.70 6.03 -22.36
N GLN A 126 3.66 5.56 -23.16
CA GLN A 126 4.30 4.25 -22.97
C GLN A 126 5.08 4.19 -21.65
N SER A 127 5.84 5.23 -21.31
CA SER A 127 6.61 5.31 -20.06
C SER A 127 5.67 5.31 -18.84
N THR A 128 4.57 6.05 -18.91
CA THR A 128 3.56 6.09 -17.84
C THR A 128 2.94 4.70 -17.60
N SER A 129 2.64 3.95 -18.67
CA SER A 129 2.12 2.58 -18.56
C SER A 129 3.13 1.63 -17.91
N TRP A 130 4.42 1.72 -18.27
CA TRP A 130 5.44 0.89 -17.63
C TRP A 130 5.59 1.22 -16.15
N ILE A 131 5.64 2.50 -15.78
CA ILE A 131 5.71 2.94 -14.39
C ILE A 131 4.51 2.40 -13.60
N TYR A 132 3.30 2.43 -14.18
CA TYR A 132 2.10 1.85 -13.59
C TYR A 132 2.26 0.35 -13.32
N PHE A 133 2.75 -0.42 -14.29
CA PHE A 133 3.01 -1.86 -14.09
C PHE A 133 4.07 -2.12 -13.02
N PHE A 134 5.17 -1.37 -13.02
CA PHE A 134 6.21 -1.52 -12.00
C PHE A 134 5.70 -1.19 -10.60
N GLN A 135 4.87 -0.15 -10.45
CA GLN A 135 4.22 0.18 -9.18
C GLN A 135 3.33 -0.96 -8.70
N HIS A 136 2.47 -1.49 -9.60
CA HIS A 136 1.49 -2.53 -9.27
C HIS A 136 2.11 -3.92 -9.10
N ALA A 137 3.27 -4.20 -9.70
CA ALA A 137 4.02 -5.44 -9.49
C ALA A 137 4.93 -5.35 -8.26
N GLY A 138 5.54 -4.18 -8.02
CA GLY A 138 6.46 -3.95 -6.91
C GLY A 138 5.78 -4.02 -5.55
N PHE A 139 4.62 -3.39 -5.37
CA PHE A 139 3.93 -3.40 -4.08
C PHE A 139 3.54 -4.81 -3.59
N PRO A 140 2.94 -5.69 -4.41
CA PRO A 140 2.68 -7.08 -4.02
C PRO A 140 3.95 -7.86 -3.62
N LEU A 141 5.09 -7.61 -4.26
CA LEU A 141 6.35 -8.27 -3.87
C LEU A 141 6.75 -7.91 -2.44
N PHE A 142 6.61 -6.64 -2.04
CA PHE A 142 6.84 -6.22 -0.65
C PHE A 142 5.83 -6.84 0.33
N VAL A 143 4.56 -6.97 -0.07
CA VAL A 143 3.51 -7.62 0.73
C VAL A 143 3.79 -9.12 0.90
N ILE A 144 4.22 -9.82 -0.16
CA ILE A 144 4.64 -11.22 -0.10
C ILE A 144 5.86 -11.35 0.82
N GLY A 145 6.85 -10.47 0.68
CA GLY A 145 8.01 -10.41 1.56
C GLY A 145 7.61 -10.22 3.03
N TYR A 146 6.65 -9.34 3.31
CA TYR A 146 6.06 -9.15 4.64
C TYR A 146 5.41 -10.44 5.15
N ALA A 147 4.54 -11.08 4.35
CA ALA A 147 3.81 -12.28 4.75
C ALA A 147 4.75 -13.45 5.06
N LEU A 148 5.77 -13.66 4.23
CA LEU A 148 6.80 -14.68 4.45
C LEU A 148 7.68 -14.38 5.67
N SER A 149 7.97 -13.10 5.92
CA SER A 149 8.79 -12.68 7.06
C SER A 149 8.04 -12.70 8.38
N LYS A 150 6.71 -12.56 8.37
CA LYS A 150 5.86 -12.54 9.58
C LYS A 150 5.90 -13.88 10.35
N GLY A 151 6.09 -15.01 9.66
CA GLY A 151 6.19 -16.34 10.28
C GLY A 151 7.61 -16.75 10.70
N SER A 152 8.62 -15.95 10.38
CA SER A 152 10.01 -16.25 10.70
C SER A 152 10.38 -15.63 12.05
N ASN A 153 10.71 -16.46 13.04
CA ASN A 153 11.20 -16.06 14.37
C ASN A 153 12.19 -14.87 14.25
N PRO A 154 12.00 -13.73 14.95
CA PRO A 154 12.79 -12.50 14.76
C PRO A 154 14.28 -12.81 14.65
N SER A 155 14.78 -12.78 13.42
CA SER A 155 16.11 -13.30 13.14
C SER A 155 17.15 -12.51 13.94
N LYS A 156 17.98 -13.22 14.69
CA LYS A 156 19.04 -12.69 15.57
C LYS A 156 20.03 -11.73 14.89
N ARG A 157 19.97 -11.56 13.56
CA ARG A 157 20.87 -10.71 12.76
C ARG A 157 20.62 -9.21 12.95
N PHE A 158 19.38 -8.77 13.19
CA PHE A 158 19.03 -7.34 13.39
C PHE A 158 19.23 -6.85 14.83
N TRP A 159 19.43 -7.75 15.78
CA TRP A 159 19.82 -7.37 17.16
C TRP A 159 21.21 -6.72 17.22
N ARG A 160 22.07 -6.94 16.22
CA ARG A 160 23.45 -6.43 16.16
C ARG A 160 23.64 -5.15 15.34
N GLY A 161 22.67 -4.73 14.52
CA GLY A 161 22.77 -3.54 13.66
C GLY A 161 22.08 -2.30 14.25
N THR A 162 22.59 -1.11 13.95
CA THR A 162 21.96 0.17 14.32
C THR A 162 20.69 0.36 13.49
N VAL A 163 19.53 0.53 14.15
CA VAL A 163 18.22 0.74 13.50
C VAL A 163 18.27 1.82 12.40
N ARG A 164 19.01 2.91 12.66
CA ARG A 164 19.23 3.98 11.67
C ARG A 164 19.89 3.49 10.39
N ALA A 165 20.92 2.66 10.47
CA ALA A 165 21.64 2.16 9.29
C ALA A 165 20.74 1.28 8.41
N GLU A 166 19.87 0.47 9.02
CA GLU A 166 18.91 -0.38 8.31
C GLU A 166 17.81 0.43 7.63
N ILE A 167 17.31 1.48 8.28
CA ILE A 167 16.36 2.41 7.67
C ILE A 167 17.04 3.17 6.52
N THR A 168 18.25 3.71 6.71
CA THR A 168 18.97 4.42 5.67
C THR A 168 19.29 3.52 4.48
N LEU A 169 19.67 2.26 4.72
CA LEU A 169 19.92 1.29 3.66
C LEU A 169 18.63 0.93 2.91
N SER A 170 17.53 0.69 3.62
CA SER A 170 16.22 0.45 3.02
C SER A 170 15.78 1.62 2.16
N VAL A 171 15.86 2.85 2.68
CA VAL A 171 15.53 4.08 1.93
C VAL A 171 16.43 4.22 0.71
N ALA A 172 17.74 4.00 0.85
CA ALA A 172 18.70 4.10 -0.26
C ALA A 172 18.42 3.04 -1.35
N LEU A 173 18.13 1.80 -0.97
CA LEU A 173 17.77 0.73 -1.91
C LEU A 173 16.45 1.04 -2.62
N THR A 174 15.43 1.48 -1.88
CA THR A 174 14.14 1.85 -2.47
C THR A 174 14.29 3.03 -3.43
N ALA A 175 15.04 4.07 -3.06
CA ALA A 175 15.33 5.20 -3.94
C ALA A 175 16.12 4.77 -5.19
N ALA A 176 17.12 3.89 -5.06
CA ALA A 176 17.92 3.39 -6.17
C ALA A 176 17.13 2.51 -7.16
N VAL A 177 16.06 1.85 -6.71
CA VAL A 177 15.17 1.08 -7.59
C VAL A 177 14.24 1.99 -8.39
N VAL A 178 13.96 3.20 -7.90
CA VAL A 178 13.03 4.16 -8.52
C VAL A 178 13.71 5.10 -9.51
N LEU A 179 14.99 5.45 -9.26
CA LEU A 179 15.81 6.31 -10.12
C LEU A 179 16.37 5.55 -11.33
#